data_AF-A0A7J0BWF6-F1
#
_entry.id   AF-A0A7J0BWF6-F1
#
_cell.length_a   1.000
_cell.length_b   1.000
_cell.length_c   1.000
_cell.angle_alpha   90.00
_cell.angle_beta   90.00
_cell.angle_gamma   90.00
#
_symmetry.space_group_name_H-M   'P 1'
#
loop_
_entity.id
_entity.type
_entity.pdbx_description
1 polymer ?
#
loop_
_entity_poly.entity_id
_entity_poly.type
_entity_poly.pdbx_seq_one_letter_code
_entity_poly.pdbx_strand_id
1 'polypeptide(L)'
;MQNGKKPACVLSCPTGTMSFGDEDEMMALAEERLAAVKKQYPNAVLGNPHDTRVVYLFQQNPVDYFEKAVADASPQLMNRKQMFARIMGRSDMKRS
;
A
#
# COMPACT_ATOMS: atom_id res chain seq x y z
N MET A 1 9.80 12.75 13.14
CA MET A 1 11.27 12.74 13.00
C MET A 1 11.89 13.29 14.26
N GLN A 2 12.77 12.55 14.95
CA GLN A 2 13.28 13.01 16.26
C GLN A 2 14.37 14.09 16.15
N ASN A 3 15.11 14.13 15.04
CA ASN A 3 16.30 15.01 14.88
C ASN A 3 16.22 15.96 13.68
N GLY A 4 15.05 16.16 13.07
CA GLY A 4 14.87 17.04 11.89
C GLY A 4 15.62 16.58 10.62
N LYS A 5 16.22 15.39 10.60
CA LYS A 5 16.92 14.84 9.43
C LYS A 5 15.98 13.97 8.60
N LYS A 6 16.12 14.04 7.28
CA LYS A 6 15.45 13.13 6.33
C LYS A 6 16.00 11.71 6.46
N PRO A 7 15.23 10.67 6.08
CA PRO A 7 15.72 9.29 6.05
C PRO A 7 16.93 9.15 5.12
N ALA A 8 17.83 8.21 5.43
CA ALA A 8 19.03 7.96 4.63
C ALA A 8 18.69 7.65 3.15
N CYS A 9 17.68 6.83 2.90
CA CYS A 9 17.25 6.45 1.54
C CYS A 9 16.70 7.64 0.73
N VAL A 10 16.14 8.64 1.41
CA VAL A 10 15.64 9.87 0.77
C VAL A 10 16.80 10.80 0.45
N LEU A 11 17.77 10.92 1.37
CA LEU A 11 18.97 11.73 1.17
C LEU A 11 19.89 11.17 0.08
N SER A 12 19.96 9.85 -0.07
CA SER A 12 20.83 9.20 -1.05
C SER A 12 20.27 9.17 -2.46
N CYS A 13 18.98 9.46 -2.66
CA CYS A 13 18.33 9.33 -3.95
C CYS A 13 18.74 10.47 -4.91
N PRO A 14 19.51 10.19 -5.98
CA PRO A 14 20.03 11.24 -6.86
C PRO A 14 18.97 11.76 -7.86
N THR A 15 17.94 10.96 -8.15
CA THR A 15 16.91 11.25 -9.15
C THR A 15 15.69 11.98 -8.58
N GLY A 16 15.63 12.15 -7.26
CA GLY A 16 14.44 12.71 -6.59
C GLY A 16 13.23 11.78 -6.61
N THR A 17 13.43 10.48 -6.83
CA THR A 17 12.35 9.47 -6.76
C THR A 17 11.76 9.37 -5.35
N MET A 18 12.60 9.52 -4.32
CA MET A 18 12.20 9.44 -2.92
C MET A 18 11.90 10.85 -2.39
N SER A 19 10.66 11.10 -1.98
CA SER A 19 10.24 12.33 -1.31
C SER A 19 9.79 12.05 0.12
N PHE A 20 10.00 13.01 1.03
CA PHE A 20 9.64 12.87 2.45
C PHE A 20 9.28 14.23 3.03
N GLY A 21 8.14 14.27 3.73
CA GLY A 21 7.57 15.44 4.37
C GLY A 21 6.34 15.06 5.19
N ASP A 22 5.50 16.05 5.47
CA ASP A 22 4.24 15.82 6.17
C ASP A 22 3.22 15.10 5.27
N GLU A 23 2.25 14.42 5.87
CA GLU A 23 1.29 13.56 5.16
C GLU A 23 0.53 14.32 4.09
N ASP A 24 -0.06 15.47 4.43
CA ASP A 24 -0.86 16.28 3.52
C ASP A 24 -0.01 16.80 2.33
N GLU A 25 1.23 17.21 2.60
CA GLU A 25 2.16 17.67 1.57
C GLU A 25 2.54 16.53 0.61
N MET A 26 2.81 15.34 1.15
CA MET A 26 3.19 14.17 0.34
C MET A 26 2.01 13.64 -0.47
N MET A 27 0.79 13.72 0.06
CA MET A 27 -0.43 13.35 -0.68
C MET A 27 -0.70 14.32 -1.83
N ALA A 28 -0.60 15.63 -1.59
CA ALA A 28 -0.73 16.64 -2.64
C ALA A 28 0.34 16.43 -3.75
N LEU A 29 1.59 16.18 -3.37
CA LEU A 29 2.67 15.87 -4.30
C LEU A 29 2.41 14.58 -5.10
N ALA A 30 1.90 13.53 -4.45
CA ALA A 30 1.59 12.26 -5.09
C ALA A 30 0.47 12.41 -6.13
N GLU A 31 -0.58 13.17 -5.84
CA GLU A 31 -1.68 13.45 -6.76
C GLU A 31 -1.23 14.29 -7.96
N GLU A 32 -0.44 15.34 -7.71
CA GLU A 32 0.15 16.17 -8.76
C GLU A 32 1.00 15.32 -9.72
N ARG A 33 1.89 14.50 -9.15
CA ARG A 33 2.75 13.60 -9.94
C ARG A 33 1.95 12.55 -10.69
N LEU A 34 0.91 11.99 -10.09
CA LEU A 34 0.01 11.04 -10.75
C LEU A 34 -0.64 11.68 -11.99
N ALA A 35 -1.16 12.90 -11.85
CA ALA A 35 -1.78 13.63 -12.96
C ALA A 35 -0.79 13.91 -14.11
N ALA A 36 0.46 14.23 -13.77
CA ALA A 36 1.51 14.42 -14.77
C ALA A 36 1.90 13.09 -15.47
N VAL A 37 2.12 12.02 -14.70
CA VAL A 37 2.56 10.72 -15.21
C VAL A 37 1.47 10.04 -16.05
N LYS A 38 0.19 10.20 -15.68
CA LYS A 38 -0.95 9.64 -16.44
C LYS A 38 -1.02 10.11 -17.89
N LYS A 39 -0.43 11.26 -18.22
CA LYS A 39 -0.32 11.75 -19.61
C LYS A 39 0.53 10.84 -20.49
N GLN A 40 1.52 10.16 -19.92
CA GLN A 40 2.41 9.23 -20.63
C GLN A 40 2.06 7.76 -20.32
N TYR A 41 1.60 7.48 -19.10
CA TYR A 41 1.28 6.14 -18.61
C TYR A 41 -0.16 6.13 -18.07
N PRO A 42 -1.17 5.88 -18.91
CA PRO A 42 -2.58 5.97 -18.53
C PRO A 42 -2.97 5.05 -17.36
N ASN A 43 -2.24 3.95 -17.19
CA ASN A 43 -2.46 2.94 -16.15
C ASN A 43 -1.73 3.26 -14.84
N ALA A 44 -1.12 4.45 -14.71
CA ALA A 44 -0.41 4.82 -13.50
C ALA A 44 -1.37 4.94 -12.31
N VAL A 45 -0.94 4.43 -11.15
CA VAL A 45 -1.73 4.37 -9.92
C VAL A 45 -0.86 4.64 -8.68
N LEU A 46 -1.49 5.15 -7.63
CA LEU A 46 -0.88 5.24 -6.30
C LEU A 46 -1.23 3.99 -5.48
N GLY A 47 -0.21 3.40 -4.84
CA GLY A 47 -0.40 2.23 -3.99
C GLY A 47 -0.85 2.61 -2.58
N ASN A 48 -2.04 2.15 -2.19
CA ASN A 48 -2.62 2.29 -0.85
C ASN A 48 -2.45 3.68 -0.20
N PRO A 49 -2.76 4.78 -0.90
CA PRO A 49 -2.34 6.13 -0.47
C PRO A 49 -2.95 6.60 0.85
N HIS A 50 -4.03 5.95 1.33
CA HIS A 50 -4.69 6.29 2.60
C HIS A 50 -4.44 5.26 3.72
N ASP A 51 -3.83 4.11 3.41
CA ASP A 51 -3.60 3.02 4.37
C ASP A 51 -2.13 2.90 4.79
N THR A 52 -1.21 3.57 4.07
CA THR A 52 0.23 3.50 4.32
C THR A 52 0.85 4.89 4.48
N ARG A 53 1.97 4.96 5.21
CA ARG A 53 2.81 6.17 5.33
C ARG A 53 3.88 6.28 4.24
N VAL A 54 3.94 5.27 3.36
CA VAL A 54 4.83 5.22 2.20
C VAL A 54 3.97 4.96 0.98
N VAL A 55 3.79 6.00 0.19
CA VAL A 55 2.97 5.96 -1.03
C VAL A 55 3.89 5.75 -2.22
N TYR A 56 3.64 4.70 -2.99
CA TYR A 56 4.35 4.42 -4.22
C TYR A 56 3.51 4.87 -5.42
N LEU A 57 4.16 5.46 -6.41
CA LEU A 57 3.57 5.72 -7.72
C LEU A 57 4.06 4.66 -8.69
N PHE A 58 3.13 3.84 -9.20
CA PHE A 58 3.39 2.80 -10.19
C PHE A 58 2.96 3.32 -11.56
N GLN A 59 3.76 3.05 -12.61
CA GLN A 59 3.41 3.45 -13.98
C GLN A 59 2.47 2.42 -14.63
N GLN A 60 2.53 1.17 -14.17
CA GLN A 60 1.71 0.05 -14.61
C GLN A 60 1.10 -0.68 -13.39
N ASN A 61 0.54 -1.87 -13.61
CA ASN A 61 -0.08 -2.66 -12.55
C ASN A 61 0.94 -2.94 -11.43
N PRO A 62 0.68 -2.58 -10.16
CA PRO A 62 1.62 -2.77 -9.07
C PRO A 62 2.13 -4.21 -8.90
N VAL A 63 1.29 -5.21 -9.23
CA VAL A 63 1.65 -6.63 -9.13
C VAL A 63 2.81 -7.02 -10.05
N ASP A 64 2.99 -6.30 -11.16
CA ASP A 64 4.10 -6.52 -12.09
C ASP A 64 5.45 -6.08 -11.49
N TYR A 65 5.44 -5.16 -10.52
CA TYR A 65 6.64 -4.71 -9.82
C TYR A 65 6.98 -5.66 -8.65
N PHE A 66 5.98 -6.06 -7.88
CA PHE A 66 6.13 -6.98 -6.77
C PHE A 66 4.78 -7.59 -6.38
N GLU A 67 4.75 -8.88 -6.08
CA GLU A 67 3.52 -9.62 -5.71
C GLU A 67 2.72 -8.94 -4.58
N LYS A 68 3.42 -8.28 -3.65
CA LYS A 68 2.84 -7.61 -2.48
C LYS A 68 3.00 -6.09 -2.54
N ALA A 69 3.03 -5.51 -3.75
CA ALA A 69 3.21 -4.08 -3.95
C ALA A 69 2.06 -3.23 -3.40
N VAL A 70 0.84 -3.75 -3.46
CA VAL A 70 -0.37 -3.15 -2.88
C VAL A 70 -1.07 -4.17 -2.00
N ALA A 71 -1.95 -3.70 -1.13
CA ALA A 71 -2.71 -4.59 -0.28
C ALA A 71 -3.67 -5.37 -1.18
N ASP A 72 -3.64 -6.69 -1.08
CA ASP A 72 -4.66 -7.50 -1.73
C ASP A 72 -5.97 -7.33 -0.94
N ALA A 73 -6.87 -6.51 -1.48
CA ALA A 73 -8.22 -6.34 -0.95
C ALA A 73 -9.13 -7.51 -1.34
N SER A 74 -8.61 -8.57 -1.98
CA SER A 74 -9.39 -9.76 -2.24
C SER A 74 -9.97 -10.30 -0.92
N PRO A 75 -11.28 -10.60 -0.86
CA PRO A 75 -11.84 -11.26 0.29
C PRO A 75 -11.03 -12.54 0.50
N GLN A 76 -10.37 -12.67 1.64
CA GLN A 76 -9.78 -13.94 2.06
C GLN A 76 -10.95 -14.92 2.23
N LEU A 77 -11.35 -15.57 1.14
CA LEU A 77 -12.32 -16.64 1.14
C LEU A 77 -11.71 -17.72 2.05
N MET A 78 -12.28 -17.84 3.24
CA MET A 78 -11.86 -18.82 4.23
C MET A 78 -11.76 -20.17 3.52
N ASN A 79 -10.59 -20.80 3.61
CA ASN A 79 -10.45 -22.11 3.00
C ASN A 79 -11.39 -23.09 3.72
N ARG A 80 -11.75 -24.19 3.04
CA ARG A 80 -12.70 -25.18 3.58
C ARG A 80 -12.32 -25.66 5.00
N LYS A 81 -11.03 -25.83 5.30
CA LYS A 81 -10.55 -26.24 6.63
C LYS A 81 -10.86 -25.19 7.71
N GLN A 82 -10.63 -23.92 7.42
CA GLN A 82 -10.93 -22.80 8.33
C GLN A 82 -12.44 -22.68 8.59
N MET A 83 -13.28 -22.93 7.57
CA MET A 83 -14.74 -22.95 7.71
C MET A 83 -15.20 -24.11 8.61
N PHE A 84 -14.70 -25.33 8.39
CA PHE A 84 -15.04 -26.49 9.23
C PHE A 84 -14.60 -26.31 10.69
N ALA A 85 -13.41 -25.76 10.93
CA ALA A 85 -12.93 -25.48 12.29
C ALA A 85 -13.83 -24.50 13.05
N ARG A 86 -14.35 -23.47 12.37
CA ARG A 86 -15.27 -22.49 12.98
C ARG A 86 -16.66 -23.07 13.26
N ILE A 87 -17.13 -24.00 12.42
CA ILE A 87 -18.43 -24.68 12.62
C ILE A 87 -18.32 -25.68 13.78
N MET A 88 -17.27 -26.50 13.79
CA MET A 88 -17.05 -27.48 14.87
C MET A 88 -16.75 -26.80 16.21
N GLY A 89 -15.94 -25.73 16.21
CA GLY A 89 -15.63 -24.97 17.43
C GLY A 89 -16.80 -24.18 18.03
N ARG A 90 -17.89 -23.94 17.28
CA ARG A 90 -19.13 -23.34 17.81
C ARG A 90 -20.04 -24.36 18.50
N SER A 91 -19.83 -25.67 18.28
CA SER A 91 -20.65 -26.71 18.91
C SER A 91 -20.30 -26.90 20.39
N ASP A 92 -19.07 -26.61 20.79
CA ASP A 92 -18.61 -26.81 22.18
C ASP A 92 -18.97 -25.65 23.14
N MET A 93 -19.26 -24.46 22.62
CA MET A 93 -19.62 -23.29 23.45
C MET A 93 -21.08 -23.30 23.94
N LYS A 94 -21.96 -24.12 23.34
CA LYS A 94 -23.40 -24.15 23.66
C LYS A 94 -23.79 -25.19 24.72
N ARG A 95 -22.82 -25.75 25.45
CA ARG A 95 -23.03 -26.79 26.47
C ARG A 95 -22.36 -26.46 27.82
N SER A 96 -22.39 -25.19 28.24
CA SER A 96 -22.19 -24.76 29.64
C SER A 96 -23.14 -23.63 29.97
#